data_AF-A0A4Q7B290-F1
#
_entry.id   AF-A0A4Q7B290-F1
#
_cell.length_a   1.000
_cell.length_b   1.000
_cell.length_c   1.000
_cell.angle_alpha   90.00
_cell.angle_beta   90.00
_cell.angle_gamma   90.00
#
_symmetry.space_group_name_H-M   'P 1'
#
loop_
_entity.id
_entity.type
_entity.pdbx_description
1 polymer ?
#
loop_
_entity_poly.entity_id
_entity_poly.type
_entity_poly.pdbx_seq_one_letter_code
_entity_poly.pdbx_strand_id
1 'polypeptide(L)'
;MTDFDGVLKFSLGVDQLLFEMDGQHIQLDQGLSYIQSNSMRHGLLDELAIESMIYVIEELLESVQIKYAQPKTAMTSDGLFQRILALFFPDQKQIDRVQLESAFNTFVERREYYVSKVADDGLSSLVYFIVLREMMHHWNVVEMKLEQL
;
A
#
# COMPACT_ATOMS: atom_id res chain seq x y z
N MET A 1 -24.39 8.50 -17.97
CA MET A 1 -23.03 8.19 -18.44
C MET A 1 -22.08 8.83 -17.45
N THR A 2 -21.67 8.08 -16.45
CA THR A 2 -20.61 8.51 -15.52
C THR A 2 -19.30 8.36 -16.27
N ASP A 3 -18.70 9.50 -16.64
CA ASP A 3 -17.32 9.57 -17.15
C ASP A 3 -16.42 8.80 -16.17
N PHE A 4 -15.52 7.99 -16.70
CA PHE A 4 -14.67 7.15 -15.88
C PHE A 4 -13.86 8.00 -14.90
N ASP A 5 -14.14 7.71 -13.62
CA ASP A 5 -13.44 8.12 -12.42
C ASP A 5 -11.92 8.09 -12.60
N GLY A 6 -11.24 9.12 -12.07
CA GLY A 6 -9.79 9.30 -12.21
C GLY A 6 -9.01 8.05 -11.83
N VAL A 7 -8.25 7.52 -12.79
CA VAL A 7 -7.36 6.38 -12.57
C VAL A 7 -6.10 6.89 -11.89
N LEU A 8 -5.83 6.37 -10.70
CA LEU A 8 -4.58 6.61 -9.98
C LEU A 8 -3.57 5.54 -10.37
N LYS A 9 -2.51 5.89 -11.08
CA LYS A 9 -1.37 4.98 -11.24
C LYS A 9 -0.38 5.20 -10.09
N PHE A 10 0.24 4.14 -9.61
CA PHE A 10 1.23 4.24 -8.54
C PHE A 10 2.35 3.22 -8.67
N SER A 11 3.51 3.58 -8.13
CA SER A 11 4.64 2.68 -7.90
C SER A 11 5.29 2.99 -6.54
N LEU A 12 5.32 2.02 -5.65
CA LEU A 12 5.87 2.15 -4.30
C LEU A 12 7.25 1.47 -4.25
N GLY A 13 8.26 2.23 -4.64
CA GLY A 13 9.64 1.79 -4.67
C GLY A 13 10.30 1.81 -3.28
N VAL A 14 11.45 1.16 -3.18
CA VAL A 14 12.26 1.13 -1.94
C VAL A 14 12.72 2.53 -1.55
N ASP A 15 13.10 3.35 -2.53
CA ASP A 15 13.68 4.67 -2.30
C ASP A 15 12.68 5.81 -2.53
N GLN A 16 11.66 5.60 -3.36
CA GLN A 16 10.70 6.65 -3.74
C GLN A 16 9.30 6.09 -3.97
N LEU A 17 8.29 6.92 -3.75
CA LEU A 17 6.89 6.65 -4.11
C LEU A 17 6.51 7.54 -5.29
N LEU A 18 5.85 6.95 -6.27
CA LEU A 18 5.40 7.62 -7.49
C LEU A 18 3.90 7.48 -7.62
N PHE A 19 3.23 8.58 -7.94
CA PHE A 19 1.80 8.64 -8.20
C PHE A 19 1.53 9.43 -9.47
N GLU A 20 0.59 8.97 -10.27
CA GLU A 20 0.12 9.67 -11.46
C GLU A 20 -1.41 9.68 -11.49
N MET A 21 -1.99 10.87 -11.66
CA MET A 21 -3.43 11.05 -11.77
C MET A 21 -3.72 12.30 -12.60
N ASP A 22 -4.64 12.20 -13.55
CA ASP A 22 -5.04 13.32 -14.43
C ASP A 22 -3.85 14.02 -15.13
N GLY A 23 -2.80 13.25 -15.47
CA GLY A 23 -1.57 13.75 -16.11
C GLY A 23 -0.62 14.49 -15.16
N GLN A 24 -0.93 14.57 -13.86
CA GLN A 24 -0.02 15.06 -12.83
C GLN A 24 0.84 13.91 -12.31
N HIS A 25 2.16 14.10 -12.30
CA HIS A 25 3.11 13.16 -11.70
C HIS A 25 3.58 13.73 -10.36
N ILE A 26 3.49 12.90 -9.32
CA ILE A 26 3.88 13.24 -7.96
C ILE A 26 4.95 12.22 -7.54
N GLN A 27 6.08 12.74 -7.06
CA GLN A 27 7.17 11.93 -6.53
C GLN A 27 7.40 12.32 -5.08
N LEU A 28 7.46 11.33 -4.21
CA LEU A 28 7.99 11.44 -2.87
C LEU A 28 9.35 10.73 -2.82
N ASP A 29 10.38 11.44 -2.37
CA ASP A 29 11.74 10.87 -2.19
C ASP A 29 11.83 9.94 -0.96
N GLN A 30 10.69 9.64 -0.34
CA GLN A 30 10.54 8.80 0.86
C GLN A 30 9.84 7.50 0.47
N GLY A 31 10.61 6.49 0.07
CA GLY A 31 10.10 5.15 -0.28
C GLY A 31 9.84 4.23 0.91
N LEU A 32 9.65 2.94 0.60
CA LEU A 32 9.38 1.90 1.61
C LEU A 32 10.48 1.79 2.68
N SER A 33 11.75 2.04 2.31
CA SER A 33 12.87 2.00 3.26
C SER A 33 12.75 3.08 4.33
N TYR A 34 12.35 4.29 3.94
CA TYR A 34 12.10 5.41 4.86
C TYR A 34 10.95 5.08 5.81
N ILE A 35 9.84 4.55 5.28
CA ILE A 35 8.69 4.15 6.10
C ILE A 35 9.13 3.10 7.13
N GLN A 36 9.86 2.07 6.69
CA GLN A 36 10.35 1.02 7.58
C GLN A 36 11.27 1.59 8.67
N SER A 37 12.27 2.41 8.31
CA SER A 37 13.24 2.95 9.26
C SER A 37 12.65 3.90 10.30
N ASN A 38 11.61 4.65 9.93
CA ASN A 38 10.96 5.60 10.84
C ASN A 38 9.89 4.95 11.72
N SER A 39 9.48 3.72 11.41
CA SER A 39 8.39 3.03 12.12
C SER A 39 8.88 1.90 13.03
N MET A 40 9.97 1.24 12.64
CA MET A 40 10.43 0.01 13.30
C MET A 40 11.57 0.25 14.27
N ARG A 41 11.32 0.06 15.56
CA ARG A 41 12.37 0.04 16.58
C ARG A 41 13.07 -1.33 16.58
N HIS A 42 14.39 -1.33 16.50
CA HIS A 42 15.24 -2.53 16.49
C HIS A 42 14.92 -3.54 15.35
N GLY A 43 14.25 -3.11 14.28
CA GLY A 43 13.93 -3.97 13.15
C GLY A 43 12.85 -5.03 13.43
N LEU A 44 12.10 -4.89 14.52
CA LEU A 44 10.99 -5.78 14.84
C LEU A 44 9.66 -5.18 14.36
N LEU A 45 8.88 -5.99 13.64
CA LEU A 45 7.51 -5.63 13.28
C LEU A 45 6.62 -6.09 14.44
N ASP A 46 6.45 -5.21 15.43
CA ASP A 46 5.50 -5.40 16.53
C ASP A 46 4.25 -4.51 16.35
N GLU A 47 3.36 -4.49 17.35
CA GLU A 47 2.10 -3.74 17.28
C GLU A 47 2.36 -2.23 17.23
N LEU A 48 3.29 -1.76 18.07
CA LEU A 48 3.73 -0.37 18.08
C LEU A 48 4.39 0.03 16.76
N ALA A 49 5.14 -0.88 16.13
CA ALA A 49 5.74 -0.66 14.83
C ALA A 49 4.69 -0.52 13.73
N ILE A 50 3.60 -1.31 13.77
CA ILE A 50 2.48 -1.17 12.83
C ILE A 50 1.76 0.17 13.04
N GLU A 51 1.46 0.54 14.29
CA GLU A 51 0.85 1.84 14.61
C GLU A 51 1.71 3.02 14.15
N SER A 52 3.02 2.96 14.42
CA SER A 52 3.98 3.98 13.98
C SER A 52 4.06 4.03 12.45
N MET A 53 3.93 2.88 11.78
CA MET A 53 3.96 2.79 10.33
C MET A 53 2.73 3.40 9.69
N ILE A 54 1.55 3.14 10.25
CA ILE A 54 0.33 3.83 9.85
C ILE A 54 0.56 5.33 9.94
N TYR A 55 0.95 5.86 11.09
CA TYR A 55 1.18 7.29 11.28
C TYR A 55 2.14 7.90 10.24
N VAL A 56 3.30 7.28 10.01
CA VAL A 56 4.27 7.77 9.00
C VAL A 56 3.67 7.74 7.60
N ILE A 57 2.89 6.71 7.26
CA ILE A 57 2.25 6.61 5.95
C ILE A 57 1.16 7.67 5.82
N GLU A 58 0.34 7.91 6.84
CA GLU A 58 -0.68 8.97 6.83
C GLU A 58 -0.06 10.33 6.55
N GLU A 59 1.02 10.70 7.26
CA GLU A 59 1.75 11.95 7.01
C GLU A 59 2.24 12.08 5.55
N LEU A 60 2.78 10.98 4.99
CA LEU A 60 3.22 10.96 3.59
C LEU A 60 2.05 11.14 2.62
N LEU A 61 0.94 10.42 2.83
CA LEU A 61 -0.23 10.48 1.95
C LEU A 61 -0.97 11.83 2.03
N GLU A 62 -1.00 12.45 3.20
CA GLU A 62 -1.58 13.78 3.42
C GLU A 62 -0.73 14.91 2.81
N SER A 63 0.58 14.70 2.70
CA SER A 63 1.48 15.65 2.01
C SER A 63 1.20 15.75 0.51
N VAL A 64 0.53 14.73 -0.06
CA VAL A 64 0.19 14.64 -1.47
C VAL A 64 -1.20 15.24 -1.71
N GLN A 65 -1.32 16.17 -2.66
CA GLN A 65 -2.58 16.86 -2.98
C GLN A 65 -3.57 16.02 -3.82
N ILE A 66 -3.81 14.76 -3.46
CA ILE A 66 -4.84 13.91 -4.08
C ILE A 66 -6.17 14.10 -3.34
N LYS A 67 -7.21 14.51 -4.07
CA LYS A 67 -8.53 14.82 -3.47
C LYS A 67 -9.30 13.55 -3.13
N TYR A 68 -9.75 13.40 -1.88
CA TYR A 68 -10.63 12.31 -1.43
C TYR A 68 -12.04 12.29 -2.10
N ALA A 69 -12.48 13.42 -2.65
CA ALA A 69 -13.90 13.68 -2.97
C ALA A 69 -14.55 12.71 -3.96
N GLN A 70 -13.78 12.04 -4.83
CA GLN A 70 -14.31 11.09 -5.81
C GLN A 70 -13.68 9.70 -5.60
N PRO A 71 -14.46 8.62 -5.72
CA PRO A 71 -13.95 7.26 -5.82
C PRO A 71 -12.90 7.15 -6.92
N LYS A 72 -11.87 6.32 -6.70
CA LYS A 72 -10.82 6.08 -7.69
C LYS A 72 -10.53 4.60 -7.83
N THR A 73 -10.16 4.20 -9.03
CA THR A 73 -9.48 2.92 -9.24
C THR A 73 -7.99 3.16 -9.29
N ALA A 74 -7.20 2.39 -8.53
CA ALA A 74 -5.76 2.44 -8.57
C ALA A 74 -5.16 1.32 -9.43
N MET A 75 -4.07 1.61 -10.12
CA MET A 75 -3.35 0.68 -10.97
C MET A 75 -1.86 0.70 -10.65
N THR A 76 -1.24 -0.47 -10.64
CA THR A 76 0.20 -0.59 -10.43
C THR A 76 0.80 -1.71 -11.27
N SER A 77 2.06 -1.53 -11.64
CA SER A 77 2.91 -2.54 -12.26
C SER A 77 3.90 -3.16 -11.26
N ASP A 78 3.80 -2.84 -9.97
CA ASP A 78 4.77 -3.24 -8.97
C ASP A 78 4.80 -4.76 -8.75
N GLY A 79 6.00 -5.33 -8.78
CA GLY A 79 6.21 -6.74 -8.43
C GLY A 79 5.81 -7.06 -6.98
N LEU A 80 5.91 -6.08 -6.07
CA LEU A 80 5.44 -6.24 -4.68
C LEU A 80 3.92 -6.44 -4.61
N PHE A 81 3.14 -5.81 -5.49
CA PHE A 81 1.69 -6.02 -5.54
C PHE A 81 1.34 -7.48 -5.87
N GLN A 82 2.08 -8.11 -6.80
CA GLN A 82 1.90 -9.53 -7.12
C GLN A 82 2.18 -10.43 -5.91
N ARG A 83 3.19 -10.07 -5.10
CA ARG A 83 3.49 -10.78 -3.85
C ARG A 83 2.38 -10.61 -2.81
N ILE A 84 1.78 -9.43 -2.70
CA ILE A 84 0.61 -9.20 -1.83
C ILE A 84 -0.57 -10.07 -2.25
N LEU A 85 -0.88 -10.10 -3.55
CA LEU A 85 -1.93 -10.98 -4.06
C LEU A 85 -1.66 -12.44 -3.68
N ALA A 86 -0.44 -12.93 -3.92
CA ALA A 86 -0.08 -14.30 -3.57
C ALA A 86 -0.13 -14.60 -2.05
N LEU A 87 0.22 -13.61 -1.22
CA LEU A 87 0.33 -13.79 0.24
C LEU A 87 -1.03 -13.68 0.96
N PHE A 88 -1.87 -12.75 0.56
CA PHE A 88 -3.12 -12.40 1.26
C PHE A 88 -4.39 -12.73 0.47
N PHE A 89 -4.31 -12.77 -0.85
CA PHE A 89 -5.47 -12.87 -1.74
C PHE A 89 -5.26 -13.91 -2.84
N PRO A 90 -5.05 -15.19 -2.47
CA PRO A 90 -4.87 -16.23 -3.48
C PRO A 90 -6.05 -16.22 -4.45
N ASP A 91 -5.75 -16.37 -5.74
CA ASP A 91 -6.70 -16.36 -6.86
C ASP A 91 -7.36 -15.01 -7.20
N GLN A 92 -6.98 -13.91 -6.54
CA GLN A 92 -7.46 -12.57 -6.88
C GLN A 92 -6.49 -11.84 -7.83
N LYS A 93 -7.07 -11.06 -8.75
CA LYS A 93 -6.32 -10.16 -9.67
C LYS A 93 -6.51 -8.68 -9.34
N GLN A 94 -7.45 -8.39 -8.46
CA GLN A 94 -7.81 -7.07 -7.98
C GLN A 94 -8.23 -7.20 -6.52
N ILE A 95 -8.09 -6.12 -5.77
CA ILE A 95 -8.46 -6.06 -4.36
C ILE A 95 -9.33 -4.84 -4.11
N ASP A 96 -10.42 -5.03 -3.39
CA ASP A 96 -11.25 -3.94 -2.88
C ASP A 96 -10.88 -3.58 -1.43
N ARG A 97 -11.43 -2.46 -0.96
CA ARG A 97 -11.16 -1.94 0.39
C ARG A 97 -11.59 -2.89 1.50
N VAL A 98 -12.68 -3.63 1.31
CA VAL A 98 -13.23 -4.55 2.33
C VAL A 98 -12.34 -5.77 2.47
N GLN A 99 -11.89 -6.33 1.34
CA GLN A 99 -10.93 -7.42 1.31
C GLN A 99 -9.61 -7.00 1.96
N LEU A 100 -9.11 -5.81 1.64
CA LEU A 100 -7.87 -5.29 2.18
C LEU A 100 -7.93 -5.10 3.70
N GLU A 101 -9.01 -4.53 4.22
CA GLU A 101 -9.22 -4.36 5.67
C GLU A 101 -9.34 -5.71 6.39
N SER A 102 -10.06 -6.68 5.81
CA SER A 102 -10.18 -8.02 6.37
C SER A 102 -8.83 -8.75 6.45
N ALA A 103 -8.04 -8.65 5.38
CA ALA A 103 -6.68 -9.19 5.35
C ALA A 103 -5.76 -8.48 6.35
N PHE A 104 -5.92 -7.16 6.52
CA PHE A 104 -5.13 -6.38 7.49
C PHE A 104 -5.40 -6.84 8.93
N ASN A 105 -6.67 -7.03 9.31
CA ASN A 105 -7.02 -7.55 10.63
C ASN A 105 -6.41 -8.94 10.87
N THR A 106 -6.49 -9.83 9.86
CA THR A 106 -5.87 -11.16 9.94
C THR A 106 -4.35 -11.09 10.03
N PHE A 107 -3.73 -10.14 9.32
CA PHE A 107 -2.30 -9.87 9.38
C PHE A 107 -1.87 -9.47 10.80
N VAL A 108 -2.57 -8.54 11.43
CA VAL A 108 -2.28 -8.08 12.80
C VAL A 108 -2.43 -9.25 13.79
N GLU A 109 -3.50 -10.03 13.69
CA GLU A 109 -3.74 -11.19 14.55
C GLU A 109 -2.69 -12.29 14.39
N ARG A 110 -2.13 -12.47 13.19
CA ARG A 110 -1.19 -13.55 12.85
C ARG A 110 0.17 -13.02 12.39
N ARG A 111 0.63 -11.94 13.00
CA ARG A 111 1.82 -11.21 12.58
C ARG A 111 3.06 -12.09 12.41
N GLU A 112 3.37 -12.93 13.40
CA GLU A 112 4.55 -13.82 13.35
C GLU A 112 4.51 -14.79 12.17
N TYR A 113 3.32 -15.30 11.83
CA TYR A 113 3.13 -16.14 10.65
C TYR A 113 3.49 -15.38 9.38
N TYR A 114 2.99 -14.15 9.19
CA TYR A 114 3.29 -13.37 7.99
C TYR A 114 4.75 -12.91 7.91
N VAL A 115 5.35 -12.53 9.04
CA VAL A 115 6.79 -12.23 9.12
C VAL A 115 7.61 -13.44 8.69
N SER A 116 7.25 -14.65 9.13
CA SER A 116 7.94 -15.88 8.71
C SER A 116 7.79 -16.19 7.22
N LYS A 117 6.68 -15.75 6.58
CA LYS A 117 6.43 -15.97 5.14
C LYS A 117 7.24 -15.05 4.23
N VAL A 118 7.74 -13.94 4.75
CA VAL A 118 8.52 -12.96 3.98
C VAL A 118 9.98 -12.90 4.42
N ALA A 119 10.42 -13.79 5.31
CA ALA A 119 11.76 -13.75 5.92
C ALA A 119 12.90 -13.69 4.89
N ASP A 120 12.76 -14.39 3.75
CA ASP A 120 13.77 -14.46 2.70
C ASP A 120 13.86 -13.18 1.84
N ASP A 121 12.77 -12.40 1.76
CA ASP A 121 12.67 -11.17 0.97
C ASP A 121 12.63 -9.90 1.84
N GLY A 122 12.79 -10.05 3.15
CA GLY A 122 12.65 -8.98 4.13
C GLY A 122 11.20 -8.52 4.35
N LEU A 123 11.05 -7.39 5.04
CA LEU A 123 9.73 -6.89 5.45
C LEU A 123 9.06 -5.96 4.42
N SER A 124 9.72 -5.69 3.29
CA SER A 124 9.23 -4.75 2.27
C SER A 124 7.83 -5.08 1.78
N SER A 125 7.48 -6.37 1.65
CA SER A 125 6.12 -6.79 1.29
C SER A 125 5.09 -6.37 2.35
N LEU A 126 5.41 -6.52 3.64
CA LEU A 126 4.49 -6.13 4.72
C LEU A 126 4.37 -4.62 4.85
N VAL A 127 5.47 -3.87 4.66
CA VAL A 127 5.43 -2.40 4.61
C VAL A 127 4.55 -1.94 3.45
N TYR A 128 4.78 -2.50 2.25
CA TYR A 128 3.99 -2.23 1.06
C TYR A 128 2.49 -2.49 1.28
N PHE A 129 2.15 -3.61 1.93
CA PHE A 129 0.77 -3.96 2.28
C PHE A 129 0.08 -2.89 3.13
N ILE A 130 0.78 -2.36 4.13
CA ILE A 130 0.25 -1.30 5.01
C ILE A 130 0.05 -0.01 4.21
N VAL A 131 0.97 0.33 3.30
CA VAL A 131 0.81 1.50 2.41
C VAL A 131 -0.43 1.37 1.53
N LEU A 132 -0.70 0.19 0.96
CA LEU A 132 -1.91 -0.02 0.17
C LEU A 132 -3.17 0.26 1.01
N ARG A 133 -3.19 -0.22 2.26
CA ARG A 133 -4.34 -0.04 3.15
C ARG A 133 -4.59 1.44 3.41
N GLU A 134 -3.56 2.17 3.82
CA GLU A 134 -3.72 3.60 4.08
C GLU A 134 -4.06 4.38 2.82
N MET A 135 -3.52 4.00 1.65
CA MET A 135 -3.86 4.63 0.38
C MET A 135 -5.35 4.48 0.01
N MET A 136 -5.95 3.31 0.25
CA MET A 136 -7.42 3.14 0.05
C MET A 136 -8.23 4.03 0.97
N HIS A 137 -7.76 4.20 2.21
CA HIS A 137 -8.45 4.99 3.21
C HIS A 137 -8.31 6.49 2.98
N HIS A 138 -7.12 6.98 2.63
CA HIS A 138 -6.82 8.41 2.50
C HIS A 138 -7.26 9.03 1.17
N TRP A 139 -7.28 8.25 0.09
CA TRP A 139 -7.55 8.79 -1.25
C TRP A 139 -8.84 8.29 -1.88
N ASN A 140 -9.69 7.59 -1.11
CA ASN A 140 -10.96 7.03 -1.58
C ASN A 140 -10.75 6.07 -2.77
N VAL A 141 -9.68 5.27 -2.73
CA VAL A 141 -9.46 4.21 -3.71
C VAL A 141 -10.41 3.07 -3.35
N VAL A 142 -11.29 2.71 -4.29
CA VAL A 142 -12.30 1.66 -4.08
C VAL A 142 -11.81 0.28 -4.53
N GLU A 143 -10.88 0.26 -5.47
CA GLU A 143 -10.32 -0.94 -6.08
C GLU A 143 -8.87 -0.69 -6.51
N MET A 144 -8.01 -1.69 -6.33
CA MET A 144 -6.68 -1.73 -6.95
C MET A 144 -6.52 -2.94 -7.85
N LYS A 145 -5.82 -2.77 -8.97
CA LYS A 145 -5.55 -3.83 -9.93
C LYS A 145 -4.12 -3.76 -10.49
N LEU A 146 -3.62 -4.91 -10.93
CA LEU A 146 -2.40 -4.94 -11.75
C LEU A 146 -2.67 -4.28 -13.10
N GLU A 147 -1.74 -3.45 -13.54
CA GLU A 147 -1.70 -2.99 -14.93
C GLU A 147 -1.36 -4.19 -15.82
N GLN A 148 -2.27 -4.50 -16.75
CA GLN A 148 -2.03 -5.55 -17.74
C GLN A 148 -1.22 -4.93 -18.88
N LEU A 149 -0.04 -5.51 -19.14
CA LEU A 149 0.81 -5.20 -20.29
C LEU A 149 0.11 -5.55 -21.61
#